data_AF-A0AAD7AI24-F1
#
_entry.id   AF-A0AAD7AI24-F1
#
_cell.length_a   1.000
_cell.length_b   1.000
_cell.length_c   1.000
_cell.angle_alpha   90.00
_cell.angle_beta   90.00
_cell.angle_gamma   90.00
#
_symmetry.space_group_name_H-M   'P 1'
#
loop_
_entity.id
_entity.type
_entity.pdbx_description
1 polymer ?
#
loop_
_entity_poly.entity_id
_entity_poly.type
_entity_poly.pdbx_seq_one_letter_code
_entity_poly.pdbx_strand_id
1 'polypeptide(L)'
;MDTDDNLERETVLDTQLRFRPGHPQLTTHVMRKRKVPHIPVLSGTPIPRSDNPEQSTKYAIIMLALFKPWNRSASCPLKPEPVSWETALSTLLASLPGPKLKIIEHMQEQWECRLAADDF
;
A
#
# COMPACT_ATOMS: atom_id res chain seq x y z
N MET A 1 -19.16 0.49 -52.57
CA MET A 1 -18.09 1.52 -52.47
C MET A 1 -18.18 1.97 -51.03
N ASP A 2 -17.64 1.12 -50.16
CA ASP A 2 -17.93 1.08 -48.74
C ASP A 2 -16.76 1.73 -48.02
N THR A 3 -16.87 3.05 -47.84
CA THR A 3 -15.93 3.83 -47.06
C THR A 3 -16.30 3.75 -45.59
N ASP A 4 -15.41 3.10 -44.85
CA ASP A 4 -14.81 3.63 -43.63
C ASP A 4 -15.68 3.64 -42.36
N ASP A 5 -15.91 2.43 -41.82
CA ASP A 5 -16.44 2.22 -40.46
C ASP A 5 -15.40 1.49 -39.58
N ASN A 6 -14.15 1.97 -39.58
CA ASN A 6 -13.09 1.28 -38.82
C ASN A 6 -11.93 2.18 -38.36
N LEU A 7 -12.24 3.35 -37.80
CA LEU A 7 -11.21 4.18 -37.17
C LEU A 7 -11.65 4.91 -35.90
N GLU A 8 -12.39 4.24 -35.01
CA GLU A 8 -12.48 4.67 -33.61
C GLU A 8 -12.36 3.48 -32.65
N ARG A 9 -11.30 2.67 -32.83
CA ARG A 9 -10.80 1.86 -31.72
C ARG A 9 -9.93 2.76 -30.87
N GLU A 10 -10.55 3.37 -29.84
CA GLU A 10 -9.84 4.04 -28.74
C GLU A 10 -8.59 3.24 -28.37
N THR A 11 -7.44 3.86 -28.54
CA THR A 11 -6.16 3.34 -28.09
C THR A 11 -6.19 3.37 -26.56
N VAL A 12 -6.68 2.29 -25.97
CA VAL A 12 -6.51 2.00 -24.54
C VAL A 12 -5.01 2.00 -24.30
N LEU A 13 -4.49 3.14 -23.83
CA LEU A 13 -3.07 3.33 -23.54
C LEU A 13 -2.64 2.18 -22.63
N ASP A 14 -1.85 1.27 -23.20
CA ASP A 14 -1.35 0.13 -22.47
C ASP A 14 -0.45 0.67 -21.37
N THR A 15 -0.97 0.69 -20.14
CA THR A 15 -0.30 1.26 -18.95
C THR A 15 0.78 0.29 -18.45
N GLN A 16 1.68 -0.07 -19.36
CA GLN A 16 2.89 -0.81 -19.07
C GLN A 16 3.91 0.16 -18.50
N LEU A 17 4.20 0.01 -17.22
CA LEU A 17 5.28 0.70 -16.54
C LEU A 17 6.56 -0.13 -16.69
N ARG A 18 7.65 0.51 -17.12
CA ARG A 18 8.97 -0.13 -17.21
C ARG A 18 9.77 0.13 -15.94
N PHE A 19 10.68 -0.79 -15.62
CA PHE A 19 11.63 -0.57 -14.55
C PHE A 19 12.62 0.55 -14.91
N ARG A 20 13.31 1.09 -13.90
CA ARG A 20 14.34 2.10 -14.12
C ARG A 20 15.63 1.47 -14.69
N PRO A 21 16.46 2.25 -15.42
CA PRO A 21 17.82 1.85 -15.77
C PRO A 21 18.59 1.33 -14.54
N GLY A 22 19.27 0.19 -14.68
CA GLY A 22 20.00 -0.47 -13.58
C GLY A 22 19.20 -1.50 -12.78
N HIS A 23 17.89 -1.66 -13.02
CA HIS A 23 17.13 -2.75 -12.40
C HIS A 23 17.37 -4.10 -13.11
N PRO A 24 17.60 -5.22 -12.40
CA PRO A 24 17.90 -6.52 -13.01
C PRO A 24 16.84 -7.04 -13.99
N GLN A 25 15.59 -6.59 -13.82
CA GLN A 25 14.45 -7.03 -14.63
C GLN A 25 14.04 -6.02 -15.72
N LEU A 26 14.85 -4.98 -15.97
CA LEU A 26 14.53 -3.92 -16.93
C LEU A 26 14.21 -4.44 -18.34
N THR A 27 14.99 -5.40 -18.82
CA THR A 27 14.87 -5.95 -20.18
C THR A 27 13.93 -7.15 -20.25
N THR A 28 13.68 -7.82 -19.12
CA THR A 28 12.94 -9.09 -19.07
C THR A 28 11.48 -8.93 -18.65
N HIS A 29 11.12 -7.85 -17.94
CA HIS A 29 9.79 -7.69 -17.36
C HIS A 29 9.21 -6.28 -17.56
N VAL A 30 7.89 -6.18 -17.56
CA VAL A 30 7.13 -4.93 -17.47
C VAL A 30 6.08 -5.05 -16.36
N MET A 31 5.81 -3.95 -15.68
CA MET A 31 4.70 -3.87 -14.73
C MET A 31 3.44 -3.43 -15.47
N ARG A 32 2.33 -4.14 -15.29
CA ARG A 32 1.05 -3.74 -15.86
C ARG A 32 0.07 -3.44 -14.74
N LYS A 33 -0.56 -2.26 -14.79
CA LYS A 33 -1.68 -1.97 -13.90
C LYS A 33 -2.87 -2.86 -14.29
N ARG A 34 -3.46 -3.54 -13.31
CA ARG A 34 -4.68 -4.32 -13.54
C ARG A 34 -5.84 -3.37 -13.84
N LYS A 35 -6.71 -3.77 -14.77
CA LYS A 35 -7.93 -3.00 -15.14
C LYS A 35 -8.96 -3.00 -14.02
N VAL A 36 -9.05 -4.10 -13.28
CA VAL A 36 -9.97 -4.30 -12.17
C VAL A 36 -9.18 -4.18 -10.85
N PRO A 37 -9.70 -3.42 -9.86
CA PRO A 37 -9.08 -3.36 -8.55
C PRO A 37 -9.20 -4.73 -7.86
N HIS A 38 -8.11 -5.17 -7.24
CA HIS A 38 -8.10 -6.32 -6.34
C HIS A 38 -7.73 -5.86 -4.95
N ILE A 39 -8.44 -6.39 -3.96
CA ILE A 39 -8.16 -6.14 -2.55
C ILE A 39 -7.37 -7.35 -2.02
N PRO A 40 -6.12 -7.15 -1.55
CA PRO A 40 -5.38 -8.23 -0.94
C PRO A 40 -6.05 -8.63 0.39
N VAL A 41 -6.36 -9.91 0.53
CA VAL A 41 -6.80 -10.48 1.81
C VAL A 41 -5.56 -10.89 2.58
N LEU A 42 -5.31 -10.22 3.70
CA LEU A 42 -4.21 -10.57 4.59
C LEU A 42 -4.64 -11.77 5.44
N SER A 43 -3.88 -12.87 5.35
CA SER A 43 -4.13 -14.10 6.09
C SER A 43 -3.04 -14.32 7.13
N GLY A 44 -3.41 -14.85 8.30
CA GLY A 44 -2.50 -15.14 9.41
C GLY A 44 -2.76 -14.27 10.63
N THR A 45 -1.70 -13.92 11.36
CA THR A 45 -1.79 -13.09 12.57
C THR A 45 -2.44 -11.74 12.22
N PRO A 46 -3.46 -11.31 12.97
CA PRO A 46 -4.16 -10.07 12.65
C PRO A 46 -3.23 -8.87 12.87
N ILE A 47 -3.50 -7.80 12.10
CA ILE A 47 -2.83 -6.52 12.27
C ILE A 47 -3.11 -6.02 13.69
N PRO A 48 -2.11 -5.57 14.47
CA PRO A 48 -2.31 -4.99 15.79
C PRO A 48 -3.30 -3.82 15.78
N ARG A 49 -4.01 -3.64 16.89
CA ARG A 49 -4.88 -2.47 17.07
C ARG A 49 -4.04 -1.21 17.34
N SER A 50 -4.52 -0.06 16.88
CA SER A 50 -3.85 1.22 17.11
C SER A 50 -4.00 1.74 18.55
N ASP A 51 -5.07 1.32 19.23
CA ASP A 51 -5.43 1.76 20.58
C ASP A 51 -4.84 0.89 21.70
N ASN A 52 -4.10 -0.18 21.37
CA ASN A 52 -3.41 -1.00 22.36
C ASN A 52 -1.95 -0.51 22.56
N PRO A 53 -1.63 0.13 23.71
CA PRO A 53 -0.29 0.68 23.95
C PRO A 53 0.80 -0.40 24.01
N GLU A 54 0.49 -1.61 24.48
CA GLU A 54 1.44 -2.73 24.55
C GLU A 54 1.90 -3.19 23.17
N GLN A 55 1.09 -2.93 22.14
CA GLN A 55 1.38 -3.31 20.75
C GLN A 55 1.78 -2.12 19.89
N SER A 56 1.93 -0.91 20.46
CA SER A 56 2.19 0.34 19.73
C SER A 56 3.41 0.26 18.81
N THR A 57 4.55 -0.27 19.29
CA THR A 57 5.75 -0.45 18.46
C THR A 57 5.50 -1.43 17.31
N LYS A 58 4.81 -2.55 17.57
CA LYS A 58 4.50 -3.56 16.56
C LYS A 58 3.54 -3.00 15.51
N TYR A 59 2.53 -2.25 15.93
CA TYR A 59 1.63 -1.51 15.06
C TYR A 59 2.40 -0.54 14.16
N ALA A 60 3.31 0.25 14.74
CA ALA A 60 4.13 1.21 14.00
C ALA A 60 5.00 0.54 12.92
N ILE A 61 5.68 -0.55 13.26
CA ILE A 61 6.48 -1.33 12.30
C ILE A 61 5.62 -1.82 11.14
N ILE A 62 4.46 -2.39 11.42
CA ILE A 62 3.57 -2.96 10.39
C ILE A 62 3.02 -1.86 9.49
N MET A 63 2.55 -0.74 10.05
CA MET A 63 2.03 0.38 9.25
C MET A 63 3.12 0.99 8.36
N LEU A 64 4.34 1.16 8.89
CA LEU A 64 5.48 1.61 8.08
C LEU A 64 5.78 0.61 6.95
N ALA A 65 5.80 -0.69 7.24
CA ALA A 65 6.05 -1.72 6.24
C ALA A 65 4.96 -1.75 5.14
N LEU A 66 3.70 -1.51 5.46
CA LEU A 66 2.61 -1.54 4.47
C LEU A 66 2.51 -0.27 3.63
N PHE A 67 2.71 0.90 4.24
CA PHE A 67 2.36 2.19 3.61
C PHE A 67 3.55 3.01 3.16
N LYS A 68 4.77 2.71 3.65
CA LYS A 68 5.99 3.35 3.16
C LYS A 68 6.48 2.66 1.88
N PRO A 69 6.89 3.42 0.85
CA PRO A 69 7.48 2.82 -0.35
C PRO A 69 8.75 2.03 -0.02
N TRP A 70 8.82 0.79 -0.50
CA TRP A 70 9.99 -0.07 -0.32
C TRP A 70 11.07 0.35 -1.31
N ASN A 71 12.27 0.64 -0.79
CA ASN A 71 13.45 0.87 -1.59
C ASN A 71 14.52 -0.14 -1.19
N ARG A 72 15.17 -0.78 -2.18
CA ARG A 72 16.29 -1.69 -1.93
C ARG A 72 17.56 -0.95 -1.48
N SER A 73 17.63 0.36 -1.70
CA SER A 73 18.73 1.18 -1.23
C SER A 73 18.61 1.47 0.25
N ALA A 74 19.70 1.26 0.99
CA ALA A 74 19.84 1.68 2.39
C ALA A 74 19.63 3.19 2.59
N SER A 75 19.62 3.98 1.50
CA SER A 75 19.35 5.42 1.51
C SER A 75 17.90 5.81 1.84
N CYS A 76 16.96 4.86 1.89
CA CYS A 76 15.57 5.13 2.28
C CYS A 76 15.09 4.08 3.28
N PRO A 77 15.61 4.09 4.53
CA PRO A 77 15.24 3.11 5.54
C PRO A 77 13.78 3.30 5.98
N LEU A 78 13.16 2.25 6.54
CA LEU A 78 11.78 2.32 7.07
C LEU A 78 11.65 3.40 8.16
N LYS A 79 12.67 3.56 9.01
CA LYS A 79 12.86 4.72 9.87
C LYS A 79 14.32 5.18 9.84
N PRO A 80 14.60 6.49 9.97
CA PRO A 80 15.94 6.96 10.29
C PRO A 80 16.33 6.54 11.72
N GLU A 81 17.59 6.19 11.95
CA GLU A 81 18.12 6.15 13.32
C GLU A 81 18.51 7.57 13.75
N PRO A 82 18.20 8.04 14.98
CA PRO A 82 17.77 7.31 16.19
C PRO A 82 16.25 7.41 16.49
N VAL A 83 15.42 7.65 15.48
CA VAL A 83 13.98 7.93 15.67
C VAL A 83 13.24 6.68 16.16
N SER A 84 12.26 6.83 17.06
CA SER A 84 11.41 5.71 17.48
C SER A 84 10.48 5.26 16.36
N TRP A 85 9.96 4.04 16.43
CA TRP A 85 9.03 3.52 15.42
C TRP A 85 7.74 4.33 15.36
N GLU A 86 7.22 4.71 16.51
CA GLU A 86 6.00 5.50 16.70
C GLU A 86 6.16 6.89 16.09
N THR A 87 7.31 7.54 16.35
CA THR A 87 7.61 8.88 15.80
C THR A 87 7.73 8.82 14.27
N ALA A 88 8.38 7.78 13.75
CA ALA A 88 8.48 7.55 12.32
C ALA A 88 7.10 7.30 11.68
N LEU A 89 6.23 6.55 12.35
CA LEU A 89 4.85 6.34 11.91
C LEU A 89 4.08 7.67 11.91
N SER A 90 4.11 8.46 12.98
CA SER A 90 3.44 9.76 13.05
C SER A 90 3.86 10.68 11.91
N THR A 91 5.16 10.70 11.59
CA THR A 91 5.70 11.44 10.44
C THR A 91 5.14 10.94 9.11
N LEU A 92 5.06 9.60 8.94
CA LEU A 92 4.44 9.01 7.75
C LEU A 92 2.97 9.42 7.65
N LEU A 93 2.18 9.24 8.70
CA LEU A 93 0.75 9.55 8.72
C LEU A 93 0.47 11.00 8.34
N ALA A 94 1.26 11.95 8.86
CA ALA A 94 1.15 13.36 8.51
C ALA A 94 1.43 13.66 7.02
N SER A 95 2.19 12.80 6.34
CA SER A 95 2.52 12.94 4.92
C SER A 95 1.60 12.15 3.97
N LEU A 96 0.78 11.23 4.49
CA LEU A 96 0.00 10.34 3.66
C LEU A 96 -1.24 11.04 3.07
N PRO A 97 -1.60 10.73 1.82
CA PRO A 97 -2.84 11.23 1.22
C PRO A 97 -4.07 10.58 1.88
N GLY A 98 -5.17 11.32 1.94
CA GLY A 98 -6.43 10.89 2.57
C GLY A 98 -6.92 9.48 2.22
N PRO A 99 -6.87 9.02 0.95
CA PRO A 99 -7.28 7.66 0.62
C PRO A 99 -6.48 6.57 1.33
N LYS A 100 -5.20 6.80 1.63
CA LYS A 100 -4.38 5.84 2.38
C LYS A 100 -4.69 5.87 3.87
N LEU A 101 -4.97 7.06 4.42
CA LEU A 101 -5.39 7.21 5.82
C LEU A 101 -6.70 6.45 6.08
N LYS A 102 -7.68 6.56 5.16
CA LYS A 102 -8.93 5.79 5.24
C LYS A 102 -8.71 4.27 5.28
N ILE A 103 -7.74 3.75 4.53
CA ILE A 103 -7.42 2.31 4.58
C ILE A 103 -6.89 1.93 5.96
N ILE A 104 -6.05 2.78 6.57
CA ILE A 104 -5.52 2.55 7.92
C ILE A 104 -6.66 2.61 8.95
N GLU A 105 -7.56 3.58 8.85
CA GLU A 105 -8.75 3.69 9.71
C GLU A 105 -9.63 2.44 9.62
N HIS A 106 -9.93 1.96 8.41
CA HIS A 106 -10.71 0.73 8.23
C HIS A 106 -10.03 -0.52 8.85
N MET A 107 -8.70 -0.55 8.98
CA MET A 107 -8.01 -1.65 9.66
C MET A 107 -8.33 -1.67 11.16
N GLN A 108 -8.57 -0.51 11.78
CA GLN A 108 -9.01 -0.40 13.17
C GLN A 108 -10.51 -0.75 13.30
N GLU A 109 -11.35 -0.23 12.39
CA GLU A 109 -12.80 -0.53 12.38
C GLU A 109 -13.06 -2.04 12.32
N GLN A 110 -12.25 -2.82 11.58
CA GLN A 110 -12.36 -4.28 11.55
C GLN A 110 -12.25 -4.93 12.95
N TRP A 111 -11.43 -4.37 13.84
CA TRP A 111 -11.35 -4.83 15.22
C TRP A 111 -12.56 -4.42 16.02
N GLU A 112 -13.03 -3.18 15.86
CA GLU A 112 -14.20 -2.66 16.55
C GLU A 112 -15.45 -3.48 16.21
N CYS A 113 -15.64 -3.78 14.92
CA CYS A 113 -16.73 -4.66 14.48
C CYS A 113 -16.62 -6.08 15.04
N ARG A 114 -15.40 -6.63 15.12
CA ARG A 114 -15.19 -7.98 15.68
C ARG A 114 -15.54 -8.03 17.16
N LEU A 115 -15.05 -7.05 17.94
CA LEU A 115 -15.34 -6.96 19.36
C LEU A 115 -16.83 -6.77 19.61
N ALA A 116 -17.47 -5.88 18.84
CA ALA A 116 -18.91 -5.69 18.92
C ALA A 116 -19.67 -6.98 18.63
N ALA A 117 -19.23 -7.79 17.66
CA ALA A 117 -19.85 -9.07 17.36
C ALA A 117 -19.65 -10.12 18.46
N ASP A 118 -18.49 -10.12 19.13
CA ASP A 118 -18.19 -11.05 20.23
C ASP A 118 -18.92 -10.66 21.54
N ASP A 119 -19.35 -9.40 21.68
CA ASP A 119 -20.07 -8.86 22.85
C ASP A 119 -21.58 -9.18 22.84
N PHE A 120 -22.14 -9.73 21.75
CA PHE A 120 -23.56 -10.10 21.59
C PHE A 120 -23.77 -11.61 21.45
#